data_AF-A4BLF8-F1
#
_entry.id   AF-A4BLF8-F1
#
_cell.length_a   1.000
_cell.length_b   1.000
_cell.length_c   1.000
_cell.angle_alpha   90.00
_cell.angle_beta   90.00
_cell.angle_gamma   90.00
#
_symmetry.space_group_name_H-M   'P 1'
#
loop_
_entity.id
_entity.type
_entity.pdbx_description
1 polymer ?
#
loop_
_entity_poly.entity_id
_entity_poly.type
_entity_poly.pdbx_seq_one_letter_code
_entity_poly.pdbx_strand_id
1 'polypeptide(L)'
;MDFAPTEDQIAFQDAARDFAHHELAPNAARWDAECVFPKETIALAGELGFCAVYTPQEMGGLGLSRLDASFIFEELAAGCTSTAALNI
;
A
#
# COMPACT_ATOMS: atom_id res chain seq x y z
N MET A 1 1.99 -27.25 9.43
CA MET A 1 2.05 -26.05 8.58
C MET A 1 2.41 -24.91 9.48
N ASP A 2 3.33 -24.05 9.03
CA ASP A 2 3.67 -22.81 9.70
C ASP A 2 2.97 -21.66 8.95
N PHE A 3 2.30 -20.80 9.70
CA PHE A 3 1.51 -19.68 9.20
C PHE A 3 1.95 -18.36 9.83
N ALA A 4 3.02 -18.37 10.63
CA ALA A 4 3.56 -17.15 11.18
C ALA A 4 4.16 -16.28 10.05
N PRO A 5 3.89 -14.97 10.04
CA PRO A 5 4.53 -14.07 9.09
C PRO A 5 6.04 -13.99 9.35
N THR A 6 6.81 -13.78 8.30
CA THR A 6 8.25 -13.53 8.41
C THR A 6 8.51 -12.12 8.97
N GLU A 7 9.74 -11.85 9.42
CA GLU A 7 10.14 -10.50 9.86
C GLU A 7 9.96 -9.46 8.74
N ASP A 8 10.27 -9.82 7.49
CA ASP A 8 10.05 -8.96 6.32
C ASP A 8 8.56 -8.67 6.10
N GLN A 9 7.69 -9.68 6.23
CA GLN A 9 6.23 -9.50 6.09
C GLN A 9 5.66 -8.59 7.18
N ILE A 10 6.15 -8.71 8.41
CA ILE A 10 5.81 -7.80 9.51
C ILE A 10 6.26 -6.38 9.16
N ALA A 11 7.49 -6.20 8.66
CA ALA A 11 7.99 -4.88 8.27
C ALA A 11 7.17 -4.25 7.14
N PHE A 12 6.73 -5.03 6.15
CA PHE A 12 5.84 -4.55 5.08
C PHE A 12 4.48 -4.14 5.63
N GLN A 13 3.93 -4.93 6.56
CA GLN A 13 2.67 -4.63 7.22
C GLN A 13 2.75 -3.31 8.00
N ASP A 14 3.78 -3.14 8.84
CA ASP A 14 3.96 -1.93 9.64
C ASP A 14 4.12 -0.68 8.77
N ALA A 15 4.95 -0.76 7.71
CA ALA A 15 5.15 0.36 6.80
C ALA A 15 3.86 0.76 6.05
N ALA A 16 3.09 -0.23 5.57
CA ALA A 16 1.83 0.01 4.87
C ALA A 16 0.74 0.55 5.82
N ARG A 17 0.69 0.04 7.05
CA ARG A 17 -0.20 0.48 8.12
C ARG A 17 0.05 1.93 8.49
N ASP A 18 1.31 2.31 8.69
CA ASP A 18 1.66 3.69 9.02
C ASP A 18 1.26 4.64 7.90
N PHE A 19 1.54 4.30 6.64
CA PHE A 19 1.10 5.11 5.50
C PHE A 19 -0.43 5.21 5.43
N ALA A 20 -1.15 4.09 5.60
CA ALA A 20 -2.60 4.09 5.56
C ALA A 20 -3.23 4.96 6.66
N HIS A 21 -2.68 4.94 7.87
CA HIS A 21 -3.19 5.74 8.99
C HIS A 21 -2.91 7.23 8.86
N HIS A 22 -1.75 7.61 8.33
CA HIS A 22 -1.35 9.02 8.26
C HIS A 22 -1.81 9.70 6.97
N GLU A 23 -1.80 9.00 5.84
CA GLU A 23 -1.99 9.60 4.51
C GLU A 23 -3.36 9.28 3.90
N LEU A 24 -3.86 8.05 4.10
CA LEU A 24 -5.12 7.60 3.49
C LEU A 24 -6.34 7.89 4.38
N ALA A 25 -6.39 7.28 5.57
CA ALA A 25 -7.57 7.26 6.43
C ALA A 25 -8.13 8.65 6.79
N PRO A 26 -7.31 9.68 7.10
CA PRO A 26 -7.82 11.01 7.45
C PRO A 26 -8.51 11.73 6.28
N ASN A 27 -8.13 11.38 5.04
CA ASN A 27 -8.58 12.07 3.84
C ASN A 27 -9.64 11.30 3.04
N ALA A 28 -9.73 9.97 3.23
CA ALA A 28 -10.55 9.07 2.43
C ALA A 28 -12.02 9.53 2.30
N ALA A 29 -12.67 9.87 3.42
CA ALA A 29 -14.07 10.30 3.41
C ALA A 29 -14.31 11.60 2.62
N ARG A 30 -13.36 12.54 2.70
CA ARG A 30 -13.43 13.79 1.93
C ARG A 30 -13.23 13.52 0.44
N TRP A 31 -12.24 12.70 0.10
CA TRP A 31 -11.98 12.36 -1.30
C TRP A 31 -13.15 11.66 -1.97
N ASP A 32 -13.82 10.77 -1.24
CA ASP A 32 -15.03 10.10 -1.70
C ASP A 32 -16.18 11.10 -1.94
N ALA A 33 -16.48 11.96 -0.96
CA ALA A 33 -17.56 12.94 -1.06
C ALA A 33 -17.35 14.00 -2.15
N GLU A 34 -16.10 14.41 -2.37
CA GLU A 34 -15.72 15.46 -3.32
C GLU A 34 -15.24 14.92 -4.68
N CYS A 35 -15.23 13.59 -4.88
CA CYS A 35 -14.68 12.93 -6.07
C CYS A 35 -13.23 13.36 -6.38
N VAL A 36 -12.39 13.48 -5.35
CA VAL A 36 -11.00 13.93 -5.49
C VAL A 36 -10.09 12.76 -5.82
N PHE A 37 -9.24 12.94 -6.84
CA PHE A 37 -8.15 12.01 -7.13
C PHE A 37 -6.85 12.45 -6.42
N PRO A 38 -6.36 11.70 -5.42
CA PRO A 38 -5.29 12.15 -4.51
C PRO A 38 -3.89 11.96 -5.10
N LYS A 39 -3.53 12.79 -6.10
CA LYS A 39 -2.25 12.67 -6.82
C LYS A 39 -1.02 12.74 -5.92
N GLU A 40 -1.03 13.62 -4.93
CA GLU A 40 0.10 13.82 -4.02
C GLU A 40 0.31 12.59 -3.12
N THR A 41 -0.76 12.04 -2.56
CA THR A 41 -0.71 10.82 -1.77
C THR A 41 -0.27 9.61 -2.61
N ILE A 42 -0.71 9.52 -3.87
CA ILE A 42 -0.26 8.46 -4.78
C ILE A 42 1.23 8.60 -5.11
N ALA A 43 1.72 9.83 -5.30
CA ALA A 43 3.15 10.07 -5.52
C ALA A 43 3.98 9.62 -4.29
N LEU A 44 3.53 9.95 -3.08
CA LEU A 44 4.16 9.51 -1.84
C LEU A 44 4.13 7.98 -1.69
N ALA A 45 3.01 7.32 -2.01
CA ALA A 45 2.94 5.86 -2.06
C ALA A 45 3.95 5.25 -3.06
N GLY A 46 4.18 5.94 -4.19
CA GLY A 46 5.19 5.57 -5.18
C GLY A 46 6.62 5.69 -4.67
N GLU A 47 6.94 6.72 -3.90
CA GLU A 47 8.25 6.89 -3.24
C GLU A 47 8.54 5.77 -2.23
N LEU A 48 7.50 5.23 -1.59
CA LEU A 48 7.59 4.07 -0.70
C LEU A 48 7.62 2.71 -1.45
N GLY A 49 7.53 2.71 -2.78
CA GLY A 49 7.54 1.51 -3.61
C GLY A 49 6.22 0.75 -3.67
N PHE A 50 5.15 1.26 -3.03
CA PHE A 50 3.86 0.58 -3.02
C PHE A 50 3.22 0.52 -4.41
N CYS A 51 3.53 1.44 -5.33
CA CYS A 51 2.99 1.43 -6.70
C CYS A 51 3.66 0.40 -7.65
N ALA A 52 4.69 -0.31 -7.19
CA ALA A 52 5.49 -1.21 -8.03
C ALA A 52 5.85 -2.50 -7.29
N VAL A 53 4.95 -3.00 -6.42
CA VAL A 53 5.21 -4.13 -5.51
C VAL A 53 5.69 -5.39 -6.22
N TYR A 54 5.16 -5.71 -7.40
CA TYR A 54 5.52 -6.91 -8.17
C TYR A 54 6.64 -6.68 -9.18
N THR A 55 6.95 -5.42 -9.49
CA THR A 55 7.90 -5.09 -10.53
C THR A 55 9.30 -5.53 -10.09
N PRO A 56 10.11 -6.17 -10.95
CA PRO A 56 11.46 -6.57 -10.61
C PRO A 56 12.31 -5.39 -10.11
N GLN A 57 13.24 -5.67 -9.19
CA GLN A 57 14.14 -4.66 -8.63
C GLN A 57 15.02 -3.99 -9.70
N GLU A 58 15.41 -4.73 -10.75
CA GLU A 58 16.14 -4.21 -11.92
C GLU A 58 15.38 -3.12 -12.69
N MET A 59 14.06 -3.05 -12.54
CA MET A 59 13.18 -2.04 -13.13
C MET A 59 12.70 -1.02 -12.08
N GLY A 60 13.28 -1.01 -10.88
CA GLY A 60 12.95 -0.08 -9.79
C GLY A 60 11.72 -0.46 -8.96
N GLY A 61 11.25 -1.71 -9.02
CA GLY A 61 10.18 -2.21 -8.16
C GLY A 61 10.67 -2.97 -6.93
N LEU A 62 9.74 -3.53 -6.15
CA LEU A 62 10.07 -4.27 -4.93
C LEU A 62 10.32 -5.77 -5.18
N GLY A 63 9.84 -6.32 -6.29
CA GLY A 63 10.03 -7.74 -6.65
C GLY A 63 9.35 -8.72 -5.68
N LEU A 64 8.29 -8.28 -5.00
CA LEU A 64 7.62 -9.06 -3.96
C LEU A 64 6.74 -10.18 -4.53
N SER A 65 6.55 -11.23 -3.74
CA SER A 65 5.57 -12.26 -4.07
C SER A 65 4.14 -11.75 -3.85
N ARG A 66 3.15 -12.50 -4.35
CA ARG A 66 1.73 -12.22 -4.07
C ARG A 66 1.38 -12.31 -2.59
N LEU A 67 2.06 -13.19 -1.85
CA LEU A 67 1.82 -13.31 -0.42
C LEU A 67 2.35 -12.07 0.31
N ASP A 68 3.58 -11.65 0.02
CA ASP A 68 4.17 -10.46 0.66
C ASP A 68 3.37 -9.20 0.31
N ALA A 69 2.93 -9.06 -0.95
CA ALA A 69 2.10 -7.95 -1.37
C ALA A 69 0.72 -7.94 -0.69
N SER A 70 0.18 -9.11 -0.30
CA SER A 70 -1.11 -9.17 0.39
C SER A 70 -1.08 -8.48 1.76
N PHE A 71 0.04 -8.55 2.49
CA PHE A 71 0.25 -7.81 3.73
C PHE A 71 0.19 -6.29 3.51
N ILE A 72 0.78 -5.80 2.42
CA ILE A 72 0.73 -4.38 2.06
C ILE A 72 -0.70 -3.97 1.70
N PHE A 73 -1.36 -4.73 0.83
CA PHE A 73 -2.69 -4.38 0.33
C PHE A 73 -3.77 -4.42 1.41
N GLU A 74 -3.69 -5.34 2.37
CA GLU A 74 -4.64 -5.40 3.48
C GLU A 74 -4.63 -4.10 4.29
N GLU A 75 -3.44 -3.59 4.63
CA GLU A 75 -3.28 -2.36 5.40
C GLU A 75 -3.69 -1.11 4.60
N LEU A 76 -3.27 -1.01 3.32
CA LEU A 76 -3.67 0.10 2.46
C LEU A 76 -5.19 0.14 2.26
N ALA A 77 -5.83 -1.02 2.08
CA ALA A 77 -7.27 -1.14 1.93
C ALA A 77 -8.03 -0.76 3.22
N ALA A 78 -7.45 -1.02 4.39
CA ALA A 78 -8.01 -0.58 5.67
C ALA A 78 -8.06 0.96 5.79
N GLY A 79 -7.12 1.67 5.17
CA GLY A 79 -7.13 3.14 5.09
C GLY A 79 -8.10 3.68 4.03
N CYS A 80 -7.99 3.22 2.79
CA CYS A 80 -8.86 3.62 1.68
C CYS A 80 -8.87 2.56 0.57
N THR A 81 -9.94 1.78 0.50
CA THR A 81 -10.09 0.70 -0.49
C THR A 81 -10.01 1.17 -1.93
N SER A 82 -10.61 2.32 -2.26
CA SER A 82 -10.61 2.84 -3.63
C SER A 82 -9.23 3.31 -4.08
N THR A 83 -8.44 3.89 -3.18
CA THR A 83 -7.06 4.29 -3.48
C THR A 83 -6.13 3.09 -3.52
N ALA A 84 -6.32 2.10 -2.65
CA ALA A 84 -5.55 0.84 -2.69
C ALA A 84 -5.80 0.06 -4.00
N ALA A 85 -7.04 0.06 -4.51
CA ALA A 85 -7.41 -0.65 -5.73
C ALA A 85 -6.81 -0.06 -7.01
N LEU A 86 -6.34 1.20 -7.00
CA LEU A 86 -5.64 1.81 -8.13
C LEU A 86 -4.34 1.08 -8.49
N ASN A 87 -3.80 0.29 -7.56
CA ASN A 87 -2.47 -0.29 -7.62
C ASN A 87 -2.40 -1.65 -8.35
N ILE A 88 -3.32 -1.89 -9.29
CA ILE A 88 -3.44 -3.12 -10.11
C ILE A 88 -3.64 -2.72 -11.57
#